data_AF-A0A496YQZ8-F1
#
_entry.id   AF-A0A496YQZ8-F1
#
_cell.length_a   1.000
_cell.length_b   1.000
_cell.length_c   1.000
_cell.angle_alpha   90.00
_cell.angle_beta   90.00
_cell.angle_gamma   90.00
#
_symmetry.space_group_name_H-M   'P 1'
#
loop_
_entity.id
_entity.type
_entity.pdbx_description
1 polymer ?
#
loop_
_entity_poly.entity_id
_entity_poly.type
_entity_poly.pdbx_seq_one_letter_code
_entity_poly.pdbx_strand_id
1 'polypeptide(L)' 'MMLVEEGLKRAGRNLTRESFSQAMLSLKDFRPQGMGAPITFGPRRHHGLNAIRMCHAEKGEHVPVTDFMIFPPLF' A
#
# COMPACT_ATOMS: atom_id res chain seq x y z
N MET A 1 -9.18 -1.10 8.66
CA MET A 1 -7.91 -0.38 8.41
C MET A 1 -6.82 -1.42 8.11
N MET A 2 -6.60 -1.79 6.83
CA MET A 2 -5.78 -2.98 6.48
C MET A 2 -4.27 -2.76 6.52
N LEU A 3 -3.81 -1.55 6.18
CA LEU A 3 -2.37 -1.25 6.14
C LEU A 3 -1.74 -1.18 7.53
N VAL A 4 -2.42 -0.48 8.45
CA VAL A 4 -1.94 -0.33 9.84
C VAL A 4 -1.97 -1.67 10.55
N GLU A 5 -3.03 -2.46 10.37
CA GLU A 5 -3.14 -3.82 10.93
C GLU A 5 -1.91 -4.66 10.55
N GLU A 6 -1.56 -4.67 9.27
CA GLU A 6 -0.42 -5.42 8.77
C GLU A 6 0.92 -4.90 9.34
N GLY A 7 1.07 -3.58 9.49
CA GLY A 7 2.22 -2.97 10.15
C GLY A 7 2.34 -3.39 11.62
N LEU A 8 1.23 -3.40 12.36
CA LEU A 8 1.17 -3.84 13.76
C LEU A 8 1.49 -5.34 13.89
N LYS A 9 0.95 -6.16 12.98
CA LYS A 9 1.22 -7.60 12.94
C LYS A 9 2.71 -7.89 12.73
N ARG A 10 3.36 -7.18 11.81
CA ARG A 10 4.81 -7.29 11.58
C ARG A 10 5.66 -6.75 12.73
N ALA A 11 5.21 -5.69 13.41
CA ALA A 11 5.91 -5.12 14.56
C ALA A 11 5.96 -6.09 15.76
N GLY A 12 4.98 -6.98 15.86
CA GLY A 12 4.95 -8.05 16.86
C GLY A 12 4.46 -7.59 18.24
N ARG A 13 4.56 -8.51 19.22
CA ARG A 13 3.96 -8.34 20.55
C ARG A 13 4.62 -7.25 21.40
N ASN A 14 5.91 -6.98 21.19
CA ASN A 14 6.62 -5.91 21.88
C ASN A 14 6.55 -4.62 21.05
N LEU A 15 5.34 -4.09 20.90
CA LEU A 15 5.07 -2.95 20.03
C LEU A 15 5.70 -1.68 20.61
N THR A 16 6.55 -1.05 19.81
CA THR A 16 7.06 0.30 20.05
C THR A 16 6.83 1.13 18.79
N ARG A 17 7.01 2.45 18.91
CA ARG A 17 6.97 3.34 17.75
C ARG A 17 8.03 2.94 16.70
N GLU A 18 9.22 2.59 17.17
CA GLU A 18 10.35 2.22 16.34
C GLU A 18 10.10 0.87 15.65
N SER A 19 9.58 -0.13 16.37
CA SER A 19 9.27 -1.44 15.78
C SER A 19 8.13 -1.34 14.76
N PHE A 20 7.11 -0.53 15.02
CA PHE A 20 6.07 -0.23 14.03
C PHE A 20 6.62 0.49 12.80
N SER A 21 7.47 1.51 13.00
CA SER A 21 8.09 2.25 11.90
C SER A 21 8.92 1.31 11.01
N GLN A 22 9.78 0.47 11.60
CA GLN A 22 10.56 -0.51 10.85
C GLN A 22 9.69 -1.55 10.14
N ALA A 23 8.62 -2.02 10.80
CA ALA A 23 7.65 -2.92 10.19
C ALA A 23 6.98 -2.29 8.97
N MET A 24 6.61 -1.01 9.04
CA MET A 24 6.07 -0.27 7.90
C MET A 24 7.10 -0.16 6.77
N LEU A 25 8.34 0.21 7.06
CA LEU A 25 9.41 0.33 6.05
C LEU A 25 9.79 -1.01 5.38
N SER A 26 9.46 -2.14 6.03
CA SER A 26 9.67 -3.49 5.50
C SER A 26 8.65 -3.91 4.43
N LEU A 27 7.51 -3.22 4.33
CA LEU A 27 6.45 -3.53 3.37
C LEU A 27 6.94 -3.38 1.92
N LYS A 28 6.97 -4.50 1.18
CA LYS A 28 7.21 -4.57 -0.26
C LYS A 28 6.04 -5.26 -0.94
N ASP A 29 5.54 -4.65 -2.02
CA ASP A 29 4.45 -5.19 -2.86
C ASP A 29 3.22 -5.66 -2.06
N PHE A 30 2.91 -4.98 -0.94
CA PHE A 30 1.78 -5.37 -0.08
C PHE A 30 0.45 -5.02 -0.74
N ARG A 31 -0.43 -6.01 -0.88
CA ARG A 31 -1.75 -5.89 -1.52
C ARG A 31 -2.86 -6.16 -0.49
N PRO A 32 -3.48 -5.11 0.09
CA PRO A 32 -4.57 -5.28 1.03
C PRO A 32 -5.72 -6.10 0.40
N GLN A 33 -5.94 -7.32 0.93
CA GLN A 33 -6.95 -8.28 0.45
C GLN A 33 -6.94 -8.55 -1.07
N GLY A 34 -5.80 -8.36 -1.73
CA GLY A 34 -5.67 -8.54 -3.18
C GLY A 34 -6.45 -7.53 -4.05
N MET A 35 -7.12 -6.53 -3.47
CA MET A 35 -7.98 -5.60 -4.23
C MET A 35 -7.27 -4.33 -4.68
N GLY A 36 -6.27 -3.87 -3.92
CA GLY A 36 -5.58 -2.61 -4.16
C GLY A 36 -4.34 -2.72 -5.04
N ALA A 37 -3.87 -1.56 -5.52
CA ALA A 37 -2.53 -1.45 -6.08
C ALA A 37 -1.48 -1.80 -5.02
N PRO A 38 -0.30 -2.27 -5.44
CA PRO A 38 0.73 -2.69 -4.51
C PRO A 38 1.32 -1.50 -3.74
N ILE A 39 1.44 -1.68 -2.42
CA ILE A 39 1.97 -0.69 -1.49
C ILE A 39 3.40 -1.08 -1.12
N THR A 40 4.34 -0.13 -1.24
CA THR A 40 5.74 -0.35 -0.88
C THR A 40 6.29 0.86 -0.15
N PHE A 41 6.80 0.65 1.06
CA PHE A 41 7.54 1.64 1.81
C PHE A 41 9.04 1.31 1.81
N GLY A 42 9.87 2.27 2.18
CA GLY A 42 11.30 2.05 2.42
C GLY A 42 11.94 3.27 3.08
N PRO A 43 13.19 3.16 3.56
CA PRO A 43 13.85 4.22 4.34
C PRO A 43 13.98 5.58 3.62
N ARG A 44 13.90 5.57 2.28
CA ARG A 44 13.88 6.75 1.41
C ARG A 44 12.69 6.72 0.44
N ARG A 45 11.58 6.13 0.89
CA ARG A 45 10.33 6.01 0.14
C ARG A 45 9.18 5.91 1.14
N HIS A 46 8.73 7.06 1.62
CA HIS A 46 7.62 7.13 2.57
C HIS A 46 6.25 7.28 1.89
N HIS A 47 6.25 7.51 0.57
CA HIS A 47 5.05 7.43 -0.24
C HIS A 47 4.84 5.97 -0.69
N GLY A 48 3.88 5.30 -0.06
CA GLY A 48 3.66 3.86 -0.23
C GLY A 48 3.00 3.47 -1.56
N LEU A 49 2.03 4.24 -2.01
CA LEU A 49 1.18 3.92 -3.16
C LEU A 49 1.54 4.85 -4.34
N ASN A 50 2.09 4.28 -5.40
CA ASN A 50 2.53 5.03 -6.59
C ASN A 50 1.87 4.48 -7.86
N ALA A 51 0.67 3.93 -7.73
CA ALA A 51 -0.01 3.30 -8.85
C ALA A 51 -1.42 3.83 -8.99
N ILE A 52 -1.85 3.99 -10.24
CA ILE A 52 -3.20 4.40 -10.60
C ILE A 52 -3.75 3.42 -11.65
N ARG A 53 -5.07 3.34 -11.75
CA ARG A 53 -5.75 2.70 -12.88
C ARG A 53 -6.86 3.61 -13.37
N MET A 54 -7.22 3.48 -14.63
CA MET A 54 -8.39 4.19 -15.16
C MET A 54 -9.65 3.36 -14.88
N CYS A 55 -10.72 4.03 -14.48
CA CYS A 55 -12.05 3.43 -14.33
C CYS A 55 -13.06 4.25 -15.13
N HIS A 56 -14.04 3.56 -15.70
CA HIS A 56 -15.23 4.13 -16.32
C HIS A 56 -16.39 4.05 -15.32
N ALA A 57 -17.14 5.14 -15.14
CA ALA A 57 -18.34 5.13 -14.32
C ALA A 57 -19.53 4.60 -15.14
N GLU A 58 -20.09 3.45 -14.75
CA GLU A 58 -21.25 2.85 -15.40
C GLU A 58 -22.23 2.34 -14.33
N LYS A 59 -23.53 2.69 -14.47
CA LYS A 59 -24.62 2.20 -13.60
C LYS A 59 -24.36 2.39 -12.09
N GLY A 60 -23.66 3.46 -11.71
CA GLY A 60 -23.32 3.74 -10.32
C GLY A 60 -22.08 3.01 -9.79
N GLU A 61 -21.36 2.28 -10.65
CA GLU A 61 -20.12 1.58 -10.31
C GLU A 61 -18.92 2.15 -11.07
N HIS A 62 -17.73 2.00 -10.50
CA HIS A 62 -16.46 2.29 -11.18
C HIS A 62 -15.87 1.02 -11.77
N VAL A 63 -16.04 0.81 -13.08
CA VAL A 63 -15.54 -0.35 -13.81
C VAL A 63 -14.09 -0.09 -14.26
N PRO A 64 -13.10 -0.90 -13.83
CA PRO A 64 -11.72 -0.74 -14.29
C PRO A 64 -11.61 -0.94 -15.80
N VAL A 65 -10.94 -0.01 -16.49
CA VAL A 65 -10.65 -0.12 -17.94
C VAL A 65 -9.18 -0.43 -18.22
N THR A 66 -8.31 -0.27 -17.23
CA THR A 66 -6.90 -0.67 -17.29
C THR A 66 -6.49 -1.42 -16.03
N ASP A 67 -5.39 -2.16 -16.15
CA ASP A 67 -4.61 -2.58 -14.99
C ASP A 67 -3.96 -1.38 -14.27
N PHE A 68 -3.36 -1.64 -13.11
CA PHE A 68 -2.59 -0.65 -12.37
C PHE A 68 -1.29 -0.30 -13.11
N MET A 69 -1.13 0.97 -13.44
CA MET A 69 0.11 1.58 -13.93
C MET A 69 0.92 2.05 -12.73
N ILE A 70 2.16 1.58 -12.61
CA ILE A 70 3.07 1.92 -11.51
C ILE A 70 4.01 3.04 -11.98
N PHE A 71 4.07 4.12 -11.22
CA PHE A 71 4.97 5.24 -11.45
C PHE A 71 6.19 5.16 -10.52
N PRO A 72 7.36 5.61 -10.99
CA PRO A 72 8.51 5.78 -10.11
C PRO A 72 8.17 6.70 -8.94
N PRO A 73 8.64 6.40 -7.72
CA PRO A 73 8.51 7.32 -6.59
C PRO A 73 9.31 8.60 -6.85
N LEU A 74 8.68 9.74 -6.58
CA LEU A 74 9.31 11.06 -6.69
C LEU A 74 10.14 11.42 -5.44
N PHE A 75 9.92 10.71 -4.33
CA PHE A 75 10.49 10.94 -3.01
C PHE A 75 10.44 9.68 -2.12
#